data_AF-A0A075HIK7-F1
#
_entry.id   AF-A0A075HIK7-F1
#
_cell.length_a   1.000
_cell.length_b   1.000
_cell.length_c   1.000
_cell.angle_alpha   90.00
_cell.angle_beta   90.00
_cell.angle_gamma   90.00
#
_symmetry.space_group_name_H-M   'P 1'
#
loop_
_entity.id
_entity.type
_entity.pdbx_description
1 polymer ?
#
loop_
_entity_poly.entity_id
_entity_poly.type
_entity_poly.pdbx_seq_one_letter_code
_entity_poly.pdbx_strand_id
1 'polypeptide(L)'
;MLLGILFGKRREAAFKGPTPLRRTGRGMARIPAVILQHFIGLSDYERKLAIDKASRELGMTVEQIEDEIESFQSGGFNQDQPTTASTAEPPRRKSIFKRPIKQKEGGPEFIDESHRYRFRYDPSEAGKARQENATQAITCPHCKAALGIPDKRPIRVTCPACMMDSTFED
;
A
#
# COMPACT_ATOMS: atom_id res chain seq x y z
N MET A 1 53.43 41.93 0.14
CA MET A 1 52.93 40.54 0.00
C MET A 1 51.47 40.55 0.42
N LEU A 2 50.54 40.69 -0.51
CA LEU A 2 49.86 39.58 -1.20
C LEU A 2 49.17 38.64 -0.19
N LEU A 3 47.85 38.81 -0.01
CA LEU A 3 46.86 37.82 -0.45
C LEU A 3 45.44 38.38 -0.25
N GLY A 4 44.74 38.61 -1.35
CA GLY A 4 43.28 38.70 -1.35
C GLY A 4 42.69 37.30 -1.22
N ILE A 5 41.58 37.16 -0.48
CA ILE A 5 40.76 35.96 -0.53
C ILE A 5 39.34 36.40 -0.91
N LEU A 6 38.94 35.88 -2.06
CA LEU A 6 37.74 36.18 -2.82
C LEU A 6 36.48 35.63 -2.15
N PHE A 7 35.40 36.40 -2.30
CA PHE A 7 34.02 36.01 -2.06
C PHE A 7 33.65 34.71 -2.81
N GLY A 8 33.50 33.61 -2.07
CA GLY A 8 32.95 32.34 -2.55
C GLY A 8 31.43 32.31 -2.43
N LYS A 9 30.73 33.02 -3.33
CA LYS A 9 29.27 33.04 -3.46
C LYS A 9 28.77 31.65 -3.89
N ARG A 10 28.29 30.82 -2.94
CA ARG A 10 27.62 29.55 -3.27
C ARG A 10 26.36 29.87 -4.08
N ARG A 11 26.41 29.59 -5.38
CA ARG A 11 25.24 29.52 -6.25
C ARG A 11 24.63 28.15 -6.05
N GLU A 12 23.52 28.08 -5.33
CA GLU A 12 22.69 26.87 -5.35
C GLU A 12 22.06 26.78 -6.74
N ALA A 13 22.45 25.72 -7.45
CA ALA A 13 21.96 25.40 -8.76
C ALA A 13 20.46 25.09 -8.67
N ALA A 14 19.65 25.86 -9.40
CA ALA A 14 18.26 25.54 -9.65
C ALA A 14 18.21 24.17 -10.35
N PHE A 15 17.80 23.15 -9.61
CA PHE A 15 17.50 21.82 -10.14
C PHE A 15 16.25 21.95 -11.03
N LYS A 16 16.48 22.24 -12.32
CA LYS A 16 15.47 22.15 -13.37
C LYS A 16 15.09 20.69 -13.50
N GLY A 17 13.97 20.32 -12.90
CA GLY A 17 13.31 19.04 -13.15
C GLY A 17 13.08 18.84 -14.66
N PRO A 18 12.93 17.58 -15.10
CA PRO A 18 12.68 17.27 -16.50
C PRO A 18 11.42 18.00 -16.96
N THR A 19 11.58 18.73 -18.06
CA THR A 19 10.52 19.43 -18.76
C THR A 19 9.44 18.42 -19.13
N PRO A 20 8.16 18.62 -18.78
CA PRO A 20 7.12 17.73 -19.28
C PRO A 20 7.09 17.87 -20.81
N LEU A 21 7.25 16.74 -21.49
CA LEU A 21 7.13 16.66 -22.93
C LEU A 21 5.74 17.18 -23.31
N ARG A 22 5.75 18.37 -23.91
CA ARG A 22 4.61 19.00 -24.56
C ARG A 22 4.21 18.11 -25.72
N ARG A 23 3.32 17.14 -25.47
CA ARG A 23 2.70 16.32 -26.53
C ARG A 23 1.31 16.88 -26.80
N THR A 24 1.27 17.91 -27.63
CA THR A 24 0.05 18.30 -28.34
C THR A 24 -0.25 17.24 -29.39
N GLY A 25 -0.99 16.21 -28.96
CA GLY A 25 -1.66 15.24 -29.82
C GLY A 25 -3.10 15.14 -29.32
N ARG A 26 -3.94 16.08 -29.82
CA ARG A 26 -5.35 16.25 -29.46
C ARG A 26 -6.16 15.10 -30.08
N GLY A 27 -6.15 13.94 -29.46
CA GLY A 27 -7.29 13.03 -29.46
C GLY A 27 -7.93 13.16 -28.09
N MET A 28 -9.23 13.51 -28.01
CA MET A 28 -9.96 13.38 -26.75
C MET A 28 -9.87 11.92 -26.35
N ALA A 29 -8.97 11.56 -25.45
CA ALA A 29 -9.04 10.30 -24.75
C ALA A 29 -10.30 10.42 -23.89
N ARG A 30 -11.43 10.04 -24.47
CA ARG A 30 -12.73 10.08 -23.78
C ARG A 30 -12.75 8.94 -22.80
N ILE A 31 -13.11 9.24 -21.56
CA ILE A 31 -13.37 8.19 -20.58
C ILE A 31 -14.61 7.43 -21.08
N PRO A 32 -14.55 6.09 -21.19
CA PRO A 32 -15.72 5.29 -21.55
C PRO A 32 -16.91 5.64 -20.65
N ALA A 33 -18.09 5.84 -21.25
CA ALA A 33 -19.30 6.21 -20.51
C ALA A 33 -19.65 5.22 -19.38
N VAL A 34 -19.29 3.95 -19.53
CA VAL A 34 -19.46 2.90 -18.51
C VAL A 34 -18.67 3.22 -17.23
N ILE A 35 -17.45 3.76 -17.37
CA ILE A 35 -16.58 4.11 -16.25
C ILE A 35 -17.11 5.38 -15.57
N LEU A 36 -17.58 6.36 -16.33
CA LEU A 36 -18.21 7.58 -15.80
C LEU A 36 -19.48 7.25 -14.99
N GLN A 37 -20.32 6.37 -15.51
CA GLN A 37 -21.54 5.92 -14.83
C GLN A 37 -21.20 5.17 -13.53
N HIS A 38 -20.10 4.41 -13.50
CA HIS A 38 -19.62 3.76 -12.28
C HIS A 38 -19.23 4.77 -11.20
N PHE A 39 -18.52 5.85 -11.53
CA PHE A 39 -18.13 6.87 -10.54
C PHE A 39 -19.32 7.59 -9.89
N ILE A 40 -20.42 7.75 -10.63
CA ILE A 40 -21.65 8.41 -10.14
C ILE A 40 -22.38 7.52 -9.11
N GLY A 41 -22.27 6.19 -9.23
CA GLY A 41 -22.89 5.24 -8.32
C GLY A 41 -22.11 4.93 -7.04
N LEU A 42 -20.89 5.47 -6.89
CA LEU A 42 -20.02 5.22 -5.74
C LEU A 42 -20.19 6.28 -4.64
N SER A 43 -19.90 5.88 -3.39
CA SER A 43 -19.77 6.82 -2.26
C SER A 43 -18.56 7.76 -2.44
N ASP A 44 -18.53 8.92 -1.77
CA ASP A 44 -17.48 9.93 -1.98
C ASP A 44 -16.05 9.40 -1.82
N TYR A 45 -15.82 8.57 -0.80
CA TYR A 45 -14.50 7.96 -0.56
C TYR A 45 -14.13 6.94 -1.64
N GLU A 46 -15.06 6.05 -2.00
CA GLU A 46 -14.85 5.04 -3.04
C GLU A 46 -14.66 5.68 -4.41
N ARG A 47 -15.40 6.76 -4.69
CA ARG A 47 -15.26 7.58 -5.89
C ARG A 47 -13.85 8.15 -5.99
N LYS A 48 -13.32 8.77 -4.92
CA LYS A 48 -11.95 9.31 -4.91
C LYS A 48 -10.90 8.22 -5.17
N LEU A 49 -11.05 7.06 -4.55
CA LEU A 49 -10.13 5.93 -4.75
C LEU A 49 -10.20 5.37 -6.18
N ALA A 50 -11.42 5.29 -6.73
CA ALA A 50 -11.64 4.81 -8.09
C ALA A 50 -11.08 5.79 -9.14
N ILE A 51 -11.17 7.10 -8.89
CA ILE A 51 -10.56 8.13 -9.75
C ILE A 51 -9.02 8.04 -9.71
N ASP A 52 -8.39 7.87 -8.54
CA ASP A 52 -6.92 7.69 -8.46
C ASP A 52 -6.46 6.45 -9.24
N LYS A 53 -7.23 5.37 -9.14
CA LYS A 53 -6.98 4.15 -9.91
C LYS A 53 -7.12 4.40 -11.41
N ALA A 54 -8.20 5.05 -11.85
CA ALA A 54 -8.46 5.33 -13.26
C ALA A 54 -7.43 6.30 -13.86
N SER A 55 -6.94 7.26 -13.09
CA SER A 55 -5.82 8.15 -13.46
C SER A 55 -4.58 7.35 -13.87
N ARG A 56 -4.23 6.32 -13.09
CA ARG A 56 -3.09 5.44 -13.38
C ARG A 56 -3.32 4.53 -14.58
N GLU A 57 -4.55 4.02 -14.75
CA GLU A 57 -4.90 3.10 -15.84
C GLU A 57 -5.03 3.80 -17.20
N LEU A 58 -5.64 5.00 -17.21
CA LEU A 58 -5.94 5.77 -18.42
C LEU A 58 -4.86 6.82 -18.73
N GLY A 59 -3.92 7.07 -17.81
CA GLY A 59 -2.87 8.08 -17.97
C GLY A 59 -3.40 9.51 -18.01
N MET A 60 -4.54 9.77 -17.37
CA MET A 60 -5.18 11.09 -17.28
C MET A 60 -4.91 11.73 -15.93
N THR A 61 -5.00 13.06 -15.83
CA THR A 61 -4.94 13.71 -14.52
C THR A 61 -6.26 13.53 -13.77
N VAL A 62 -6.22 13.59 -12.44
CA VAL A 62 -7.42 13.51 -11.58
C VAL A 62 -8.42 14.61 -11.95
N GLU A 63 -7.93 15.83 -12.16
CA GLU A 63 -8.72 17.00 -12.57
C GLU A 63 -9.45 16.77 -13.89
N GLN A 64 -8.79 16.20 -14.90
CA GLN A 64 -9.40 15.88 -16.19
C GLN A 64 -10.53 14.84 -16.07
N ILE A 65 -10.36 13.87 -15.16
CA ILE A 65 -11.38 12.84 -14.92
C ILE A 65 -12.58 13.46 -14.20
N GLU A 66 -12.35 14.37 -13.25
CA GLU A 66 -13.42 15.09 -12.53
C GLU A 66 -14.25 15.99 -13.46
N ASP A 67 -13.59 16.74 -14.34
CA ASP A 67 -14.24 17.58 -15.36
C ASP A 67 -15.13 16.75 -16.30
N GLU A 68 -14.64 15.58 -16.73
CA GLU A 68 -15.41 14.68 -17.58
C GLU A 68 -16.62 14.09 -16.83
N ILE A 69 -16.48 13.77 -15.54
CA ILE A 69 -17.61 13.32 -14.70
C ILE A 69 -18.66 14.42 -14.56
N GLU A 70 -18.27 15.67 -14.33
CA GLU A 70 -19.20 16.80 -14.20
C GLU A 70 -19.91 17.13 -15.53
N SER A 71 -19.18 17.08 -16.65
CA SER A 71 -19.76 17.24 -17.98
C SER A 71 -20.77 16.12 -18.30
N PHE A 72 -20.50 14.88 -17.85
CA PHE A 72 -21.39 13.74 -18.02
C PHE A 72 -22.63 13.81 -17.12
N GLN A 73 -22.50 14.37 -15.91
CA GLN A 73 -23.63 14.59 -14.99
C GLN A 73 -24.55 15.72 -15.50
N SER A 74 -23.98 16.81 -16.01
CA SER A 74 -24.73 17.97 -16.51
C SER A 74 -25.41 17.74 -17.87
N GLY A 75 -24.88 16.82 -18.69
CA GLY A 75 -25.44 16.41 -19.99
C GLY A 75 -26.77 15.67 -19.95
N GLY A 76 -27.42 15.57 -18.78
CA GLY A 76 -28.77 15.05 -18.65
C GLY A 76 -28.87 13.54 -18.86
N PHE A 77 -28.16 12.76 -18.04
CA PHE A 77 -28.48 11.35 -17.85
C PHE A 77 -29.77 11.27 -16.99
N ASN A 78 -30.93 11.37 -17.64
CA ASN A 78 -32.21 11.13 -16.97
C ASN A 78 -32.21 9.69 -16.43
N GLN A 79 -32.45 9.60 -15.13
CA GLN A 79 -32.62 8.37 -14.39
C GLN A 79 -33.90 7.66 -14.82
N ASP A 80 -33.88 6.96 -15.95
CA ASP A 80 -34.72 5.77 -16.10
C ASP A 80 -33.94 4.58 -15.56
N GLN A 81 -33.68 4.63 -14.25
CA GLN A 81 -33.29 3.45 -13.50
C GLN A 81 -34.58 2.70 -13.19
N PRO A 82 -34.76 1.45 -13.66
CA PRO A 82 -35.79 0.61 -13.09
C PRO A 82 -35.39 0.40 -11.64
N THR A 83 -36.08 1.08 -10.73
CA THR A 83 -36.14 0.76 -9.30
C THR A 83 -36.84 -0.57 -9.15
N THR A 84 -36.21 -1.64 -9.63
CA THR A 84 -36.44 -2.96 -9.06
C THR A 84 -35.86 -2.89 -7.67
N ALA A 85 -36.76 -2.73 -6.69
CA ALA A 85 -36.48 -2.99 -5.29
C ALA A 85 -36.06 -4.46 -5.16
N SER A 86 -34.81 -4.74 -5.52
CA SER A 86 -34.16 -5.99 -5.19
C SER A 86 -33.91 -5.91 -3.70
N THR A 87 -34.73 -6.65 -2.95
CA THR A 87 -34.36 -7.11 -1.62
C THR A 87 -33.06 -7.88 -1.77
N ALA A 88 -31.94 -7.17 -1.79
CA ALA A 88 -30.62 -7.74 -1.92
C ALA A 88 -30.29 -8.41 -0.60
N GLU A 89 -30.64 -9.70 -0.50
CA GLU A 89 -30.04 -10.61 0.48
C GLU A 89 -28.52 -10.38 0.43
N PRO A 90 -27.84 -10.18 1.57
CA PRO A 90 -26.41 -9.92 1.59
C PRO A 90 -25.69 -11.01 0.77
N PRO A 91 -24.72 -10.63 -0.09
CA PRO A 91 -24.03 -11.58 -0.94
C PRO A 91 -23.43 -12.67 -0.06
N ARG A 92 -23.98 -13.89 -0.18
CA ARG A 92 -23.45 -15.05 0.55
C ARG A 92 -22.00 -15.24 0.11
N ARG A 93 -21.06 -14.99 1.02
CA ARG A 93 -19.62 -15.23 0.81
C ARG A 93 -19.38 -16.73 0.62
N LYS A 94 -19.62 -17.23 -0.58
CA LYS A 94 -19.23 -18.58 -0.99
C LYS A 94 -17.78 -18.48 -1.42
N SER A 95 -16.84 -18.92 -0.59
CA SER A 95 -15.43 -18.98 -0.98
C SER A 95 -15.29 -19.94 -2.17
N ILE A 96 -14.84 -19.44 -3.31
CA ILE A 96 -14.52 -20.26 -4.50
C ILE A 96 -13.36 -21.22 -4.20
N PHE A 97 -12.60 -20.94 -3.14
CA PHE A 97 -11.50 -21.78 -2.67
C PHE A 97 -12.02 -23.08 -2.06
N LYS A 98 -11.92 -24.18 -2.82
CA LYS A 98 -12.15 -25.54 -2.34
C LYS A 98 -10.87 -26.05 -1.70
N ARG A 99 -10.80 -26.08 -0.36
CA ARG A 99 -9.74 -26.82 0.33
C ARG A 99 -9.89 -28.30 -0.02
N PRO A 100 -8.82 -29.01 -0.45
CA PRO A 100 -8.87 -30.45 -0.61
C PRO A 100 -9.11 -31.11 0.75
N ILE A 101 -10.22 -31.84 0.88
CA ILE A 101 -10.65 -32.50 2.14
C ILE A 101 -9.72 -33.68 2.50
N LYS A 102 -8.91 -34.16 1.55
CA LYS A 102 -7.97 -35.26 1.75
C LYS A 102 -6.56 -34.82 1.40
N GLN A 103 -5.63 -35.02 2.33
CA GLN A 103 -4.19 -34.94 2.05
C GLN A 103 -3.87 -35.93 0.92
N LYS A 104 -3.22 -35.45 -0.14
CA LYS A 104 -2.68 -36.32 -1.18
C LYS A 104 -1.37 -36.93 -0.69
N GLU A 105 -1.16 -38.22 -0.91
CA GLU A 105 0.12 -38.89 -0.60
C GLU A 105 1.25 -38.17 -1.36
N GLY A 106 2.25 -37.67 -0.61
CA GLY A 106 3.35 -36.85 -1.13
C GLY A 106 3.10 -35.34 -1.19
N GLY A 107 1.93 -34.85 -0.73
CA GLY A 107 1.63 -33.43 -0.60
C GLY A 107 1.98 -32.86 0.78
N PRO A 108 2.13 -31.52 0.91
CA PRO A 108 2.32 -30.89 2.21
C PRO A 108 1.09 -31.06 3.10
N GLU A 109 1.31 -31.23 4.41
CA GLU A 109 0.24 -31.23 5.41
C GLU A 109 -0.35 -29.83 5.58
N PHE A 110 -1.64 -29.70 5.28
CA PHE A 110 -2.38 -28.45 5.45
C PHE A 110 -2.91 -28.36 6.88
N ILE A 111 -2.34 -27.44 7.67
CA ILE A 111 -2.81 -27.15 9.03
C ILE A 111 -4.00 -26.19 8.96
N ASP A 112 -5.11 -26.53 9.61
CA ASP A 112 -6.33 -25.72 9.59
C ASP A 112 -6.13 -24.31 10.20
N GLU A 113 -5.26 -24.20 11.19
CA GLU A 113 -4.91 -22.94 11.88
C GLU A 113 -3.68 -22.24 11.28
N SER A 114 -3.61 -22.14 9.95
CA SER A 114 -2.49 -21.50 9.23
C SER A 114 -2.26 -20.03 9.63
N HIS A 115 -3.29 -19.36 10.17
CA HIS A 115 -3.20 -18.00 10.67
C HIS A 115 -2.34 -17.84 11.94
N ARG A 116 -2.11 -18.92 12.71
CA ARG A 116 -1.21 -18.89 13.89
C ARG A 116 0.26 -18.75 13.51
N TYR A 117 0.65 -19.30 12.36
CA TYR A 117 2.03 -19.31 11.88
C TYR A 117 2.39 -18.07 11.03
N ARG A 118 1.48 -17.10 10.92
CA ARG A 118 1.77 -15.83 10.25
C ARG A 118 2.55 -14.91 11.18
N PHE A 119 3.62 -14.31 10.67
CA PHE A 119 4.32 -13.23 11.36
C PHE A 119 3.34 -12.11 11.69
N ARG A 120 3.24 -11.78 12.98
CA ARG A 120 2.34 -10.72 13.46
C ARG A 120 3.01 -9.38 13.20
N TYR A 121 2.60 -8.69 12.15
CA TYR A 121 2.90 -7.28 12.00
C TYR A 121 2.06 -6.49 13.01
N ASP A 122 2.71 -5.72 13.87
CA ASP A 122 2.06 -4.80 14.81
C ASP A 122 2.15 -3.38 14.20
N PRO A 123 1.08 -2.87 13.55
CA PRO A 123 1.08 -1.56 12.90
C PRO A 123 0.96 -0.39 13.91
N SER A 124 0.85 -0.67 15.21
CA SER A 124 0.75 0.37 16.22
C SER A 124 2.03 1.21 16.29
N GLU A 125 1.91 2.44 16.79
CA GLU A 125 3.06 3.32 17.02
C GLU A 125 4.09 2.67 17.98
N ALA A 126 3.62 1.89 18.95
CA ALA A 126 4.49 1.09 19.83
C ALA A 126 5.21 -0.05 19.09
N GLY A 127 4.60 -0.62 18.05
CA GLY A 127 5.22 -1.61 17.17
C GLY A 127 6.31 -1.00 16.30
N LYS A 128 6.05 0.18 15.72
CA LYS A 128 7.03 0.95 14.94
C LYS A 128 8.23 1.37 15.79
N ALA A 129 8.00 1.92 16.98
CA ALA A 129 9.09 2.31 17.89
C ALA A 129 9.98 1.11 18.26
N ARG A 130 9.41 -0.09 18.46
CA ARG A 130 10.20 -1.32 18.72
C ARG A 130 11.05 -1.73 17.50
N GLN A 131 10.52 -1.56 16.29
CA GLN A 131 11.24 -1.85 15.05
C GLN A 131 12.36 -0.83 14.79
N GLU A 132 12.12 0.46 15.04
CA GLU A 132 13.11 1.53 14.89
C GLU A 132 14.29 1.38 15.85
N ASN A 133 14.05 0.90 17.07
CA ASN A 133 15.09 0.65 18.07
C ASN A 133 15.91 -0.63 17.82
N ALA A 134 15.51 -1.49 16.87
CA ALA A 134 16.22 -2.73 16.55
C ALA A 134 17.25 -2.49 15.44
N THR A 135 18.42 -1.99 15.82
CA THR A 135 19.50 -1.56 14.92
C THR A 135 20.42 -2.70 14.47
N GLN A 136 20.60 -3.73 15.31
CA GLN A 136 21.43 -4.92 15.04
C GLN A 136 20.59 -6.19 15.00
N ALA A 137 21.09 -7.20 14.28
CA ALA A 137 20.52 -8.53 14.27
C ALA A 137 21.53 -9.56 14.78
N ILE A 138 21.12 -10.39 15.74
CA ILE A 138 21.92 -11.51 16.26
C ILE A 138 21.12 -12.81 16.19
N THR A 139 21.78 -13.93 16.45
CA THR A 139 21.12 -15.23 16.58
C THR A 139 20.98 -15.62 18.05
N CYS A 140 19.82 -16.18 18.41
CA CYS A 140 19.63 -16.76 19.74
C CYS A 140 20.58 -17.96 19.93
N PRO A 141 21.31 -18.05 21.05
CA PRO A 141 22.23 -19.17 21.29
C PRO A 141 21.52 -20.53 21.45
N HIS A 142 20.24 -20.53 21.85
CA HIS A 142 19.48 -21.76 22.10
C HIS A 142 18.79 -22.32 20.86
N CYS A 143 18.02 -21.48 20.14
CA CYS A 143 17.19 -21.93 19.02
C CYS A 143 17.65 -21.42 17.66
N LYS A 144 18.74 -20.63 17.61
CA LYS A 144 19.29 -20.02 16.39
C LYS A 144 18.31 -19.11 15.62
N ALA A 145 17.21 -18.69 16.26
CA ALA A 145 16.30 -17.71 15.70
C ALA A 145 16.99 -16.35 15.56
N ALA A 146 16.71 -15.62 14.48
CA ALA A 146 17.19 -14.25 14.28
C ALA A 146 16.42 -13.28 15.19
N LEU A 147 17.14 -12.43 15.91
CA LEU A 147 16.61 -11.44 16.85
C LEU A 147 17.15 -10.05 16.50
N GLY A 148 16.25 -9.07 16.38
CA GLY A 148 16.59 -7.66 16.28
C GLY A 148 16.77 -7.05 17.67
N ILE A 149 17.89 -6.37 17.91
CA ILE A 149 18.26 -5.78 19.21
C ILE A 149 18.93 -4.42 19.04
N PRO A 150 18.87 -3.55 20.07
CA PRO A 150 19.53 -2.25 20.06
C PRO A 150 21.06 -2.39 20.22
N ASP A 151 21.79 -1.38 19.73
CA ASP A 151 23.26 -1.31 19.81
C ASP A 151 23.81 -1.06 21.21
N LYS A 152 22.98 -0.58 22.15
CA LYS A 152 23.41 -0.35 23.54
C LYS A 152 23.51 -1.68 24.28
N ARG A 153 24.68 -1.96 24.85
CA ARG A 153 24.96 -3.11 25.72
C ARG A 153 25.40 -2.64 27.12
N PRO A 154 25.26 -3.46 28.17
CA PRO A 154 24.72 -4.83 28.20
C PRO A 154 23.19 -4.88 28.12
N ILE A 155 22.65 -5.90 27.44
CA ILE A 155 21.20 -6.11 27.28
C ILE A 155 20.77 -7.51 27.71
N ARG A 156 19.57 -7.59 28.28
CA ARG A 156 18.86 -8.84 28.55
C ARG A 156 17.76 -9.00 27.51
N VAL A 157 17.79 -10.11 26.78
CA VAL A 157 16.87 -10.36 25.66
C VAL A 157 16.20 -11.71 25.86
N THR A 158 14.88 -11.70 25.91
CA THR A 158 14.05 -12.91 25.91
C THR A 158 13.72 -13.28 24.48
N CYS A 159 14.10 -14.48 24.04
CA CYS A 159 13.80 -14.93 22.69
C CYS A 159 12.29 -15.24 22.53
N PRO A 160 11.56 -14.64 21.58
CA PRO A 160 10.14 -14.94 21.37
C PRO A 160 9.88 -16.35 20.82
N ALA A 161 10.91 -17.03 20.28
CA ALA A 161 10.78 -18.37 19.72
C ALA A 161 10.94 -19.49 20.76
N CYS A 162 11.84 -19.34 21.73
CA CYS A 162 12.11 -20.37 22.75
C CYS A 162 11.91 -19.91 24.20
N MET A 163 11.55 -18.64 24.43
CA MET A 163 11.34 -18.03 25.74
C MET A 163 12.55 -18.07 26.68
N MET A 164 13.75 -18.34 26.15
CA MET A 164 14.99 -18.29 26.94
C MET A 164 15.56 -16.88 26.99
N ASP A 165 16.01 -16.50 28.19
CA ASP A 165 16.70 -15.26 28.44
C ASP A 165 18.19 -15.41 28.14
N SER A 166 18.74 -14.46 27.39
CA SER A 166 20.16 -14.39 27.06
C SER A 166 20.68 -12.98 27.29
N THR A 167 21.92 -12.90 27.78
CA THR A 167 22.62 -11.64 28.05
C THR A 167 23.73 -11.44 27.04
N PHE A 168 23.80 -10.26 26.42
CA PHE A 168 24.84 -9.94 25.44
C PHE A 168 25.61 -8.70 25.88
N GLU A 169 26.94 -8.82 25.98
CA GLU A 169 27.82 -7.79 26.53
C GLU A 169 28.76 -7.12 25.49
N ASP A 170 28.79 -7.56 24.21
CA ASP A 170 29.78 -7.12 23.19
C ASP A 170 29.21 -6.56 21.88
#